data_AF-A0A928IW97-F1
#
_entry.id   AF-A0A928IW97-F1
#
_cell.length_a   1.000
_cell.length_b   1.000
_cell.length_c   1.000
_cell.angle_alpha   90.00
_cell.angle_beta   90.00
_cell.angle_gamma   90.00
#
_symmetry.space_group_name_H-M   'P 1'
#
loop_
_entity.id
_entity.type
_entity.pdbx_description
1 polymer ?
#
loop_
_entity_poly.entity_id
_entity_poly.type
_entity_poly.pdbx_seq_one_letter_code
_entity_poly.pdbx_strand_id
1 'polypeptide(L)'
;MIYLIAGTSHTGKTLLAQKLLEKYKIPYLSIDHLKMGLIRSGNTDLTPCSDDGELTNYLWPIVREMIKTAIENKQNLVVEGCYIPFDWENSFEKEYLEQIKYVCLIMSEKYIRNHFEDIKGFESVIEQRMYDDLDIDDCINDNNRNLEIVKKYNQKYILIDDEYAVDDTLI
;
A
#
# COMPACT_ATOMS: atom_id res chain seq x y z
N MET A 1 13.68 -9.69 6.17
CA MET A 1 12.29 -10.00 5.78
C MET A 1 11.61 -8.71 5.38
N ILE A 2 10.96 -8.70 4.23
CA ILE A 2 10.29 -7.54 3.65
C ILE A 2 8.79 -7.78 3.71
N TYR A 3 8.03 -6.74 4.05
CA TYR A 3 6.58 -6.78 4.11
C TYR A 3 6.01 -5.73 3.16
N LEU A 4 5.31 -6.16 2.11
CA LEU A 4 4.60 -5.31 1.18
C LEU A 4 3.15 -5.16 1.64
N ILE A 5 2.72 -3.94 1.89
CA ILE A 5 1.35 -3.60 2.29
C ILE A 5 0.72 -2.76 1.19
N ALA A 6 -0.10 -3.39 0.38
CA ALA A 6 -0.86 -2.77 -0.71
C ALA A 6 -2.31 -2.49 -0.28
N GLY A 7 -3.02 -1.71 -1.09
CA GLY A 7 -4.41 -1.32 -0.83
C GLY A 7 -4.71 0.08 -1.36
N THR A 8 -6.00 0.36 -1.55
CA THR A 8 -6.47 1.68 -2.00
C THR A 8 -6.31 2.73 -0.90
N SER A 9 -6.59 4.00 -1.21
CA SER A 9 -6.59 5.05 -0.18
C SER A 9 -7.53 4.70 0.98
N HIS A 10 -7.22 5.19 2.18
CA HIS A 10 -8.03 5.01 3.40
C HIS A 10 -8.23 3.58 3.92
N THR A 11 -7.68 2.55 3.26
CA THR A 11 -7.75 1.15 3.75
C THR A 11 -6.90 0.86 5.00
N GLY A 12 -6.13 1.85 5.47
CA GLY A 12 -5.32 1.75 6.70
C GLY A 12 -3.94 1.12 6.52
N LYS A 13 -3.37 1.15 5.31
CA LYS A 13 -1.99 0.67 5.02
C LYS A 13 -0.94 1.27 5.96
N THR A 14 -0.92 2.60 6.08
CA THR A 14 0.04 3.34 6.90
C THR A 14 -0.17 3.06 8.38
N LEU A 15 -1.42 2.86 8.83
CA LEU A 15 -1.73 2.43 10.20
C LEU A 15 -1.16 1.04 10.50
N LEU A 16 -1.30 0.10 9.57
CA LEU A 16 -0.72 -1.25 9.73
C LEU A 16 0.81 -1.19 9.74
N ALA A 17 1.42 -0.42 8.85
CA ALA A 17 2.86 -0.19 8.83
C ALA A 17 3.37 0.43 10.13
N GLN A 18 2.66 1.42 10.68
CA GLN A 18 2.97 2.05 11.96
C GLN A 18 2.89 1.04 13.12
N LYS A 19 1.85 0.20 13.17
CA LYS A 19 1.73 -0.84 14.20
C LYS A 19 2.91 -1.82 14.16
N LEU A 20 3.37 -2.22 12.97
CA LEU A 20 4.54 -3.07 12.81
C LEU A 20 5.83 -2.39 13.29
N LEU A 21 5.99 -1.10 12.99
CA LEU A 21 7.10 -0.29 13.49
C LEU A 21 7.10 -0.23 15.02
N GLU A 22 5.97 0.06 15.64
CA GLU A 22 5.89 0.24 17.08
C GLU A 22 6.14 -1.08 17.83
N LYS A 23 5.54 -2.17 17.35
CA LYS A 23 5.60 -3.48 18.01
C LYS A 23 6.90 -4.24 17.72
N TYR A 24 7.31 -4.31 16.46
CA TYR A 24 8.44 -5.13 16.02
C TYR A 24 9.70 -4.32 15.72
N LYS A 25 9.65 -2.99 15.78
CA LYS A 25 10.78 -2.09 15.47
C LYS A 25 11.27 -2.24 14.02
N ILE A 26 10.35 -2.55 13.11
CA ILE A 26 10.63 -2.64 11.68
C ILE A 26 10.35 -1.28 11.04
N PRO A 27 11.34 -0.60 10.42
CA PRO A 27 11.09 0.65 9.71
C PRO A 27 10.14 0.41 8.53
N TYR A 28 9.37 1.44 8.16
CA TYR A 28 8.55 1.41 6.96
C TYR A 28 8.90 2.54 5.99
N LEU A 29 8.84 2.21 4.69
CA LEU A 29 8.97 3.12 3.57
C LEU A 29 7.59 3.35 2.98
N SER A 30 7.15 4.61 2.98
CA SER A 30 5.96 5.02 2.24
C SER A 30 6.33 5.33 0.79
N ILE A 31 5.68 4.66 -0.17
CA ILE A 31 5.88 4.96 -1.59
C ILE A 31 5.35 6.36 -1.93
N ASP A 32 4.35 6.86 -1.21
CA ASP A 32 3.86 8.23 -1.38
C ASP A 32 4.90 9.28 -0.97
N HIS A 33 5.66 9.03 0.10
CA HIS A 33 6.80 9.88 0.45
C HIS A 33 7.89 9.86 -0.63
N LEU A 34 8.20 8.69 -1.20
CA LEU A 34 9.14 8.59 -2.30
C LEU A 34 8.65 9.35 -3.54
N LYS A 35 7.38 9.16 -3.92
CA LYS A 35 6.71 9.87 -5.02
C LYS A 35 6.82 11.37 -4.84
N MET A 36 6.36 11.89 -3.70
CA MET A 36 6.39 13.33 -3.44
C MET A 36 7.81 13.87 -3.32
N GLY A 37 8.76 13.09 -2.79
CA GLY A 37 10.17 13.44 -2.75
C GLY A 37 10.78 13.61 -4.15
N LEU A 38 10.51 12.68 -5.07
CA LEU A 38 10.99 12.74 -6.46
C LEU A 38 10.40 13.93 -7.22
N ILE A 39 9.09 14.16 -7.07
CA ILE A 39 8.39 15.29 -7.70
C ILE A 39 8.92 16.62 -7.16
N ARG A 40 8.96 16.80 -5.83
CA ARG A 40 9.37 18.07 -5.21
C ARG A 40 10.85 18.40 -5.38
N SER A 41 11.69 17.40 -5.63
CA SER A 41 13.10 17.59 -5.92
C SER A 41 13.41 17.82 -7.41
N GLY A 42 12.41 17.67 -8.30
CA GLY A 42 12.59 17.82 -9.75
C GLY A 42 13.34 16.66 -10.40
N ASN A 43 13.33 15.46 -9.79
CA ASN A 43 13.96 14.26 -10.37
C ASN A 43 13.02 13.53 -11.36
N THR A 44 11.80 14.01 -11.54
CA THR A 44 10.81 13.49 -12.49
C THR A 44 9.93 14.63 -13.00
N ASP A 45 9.44 14.49 -14.23
CA ASP A 45 8.42 15.37 -14.81
C ASP A 45 6.99 14.97 -14.41
N LEU A 46 6.83 13.84 -13.70
CA LEU A 46 5.55 13.39 -13.18
C LEU A 46 5.00 14.37 -12.14
N THR A 47 3.68 14.41 -12.04
CA THR A 47 2.96 15.25 -11.09
C THR A 47 2.14 14.39 -10.13
N PRO A 48 1.64 14.95 -9.02
CA PRO A 48 0.76 14.22 -8.13
C PRO A 48 -0.54 13.74 -8.80
N CYS A 49 -0.92 14.35 -9.94
CA CYS A 49 -2.12 14.02 -10.72
C CYS A 49 -1.82 13.19 -11.97
N SER A 50 -0.59 12.71 -12.14
CA SER A 50 -0.24 11.79 -13.23
C SER A 50 -1.01 10.47 -13.10
N ASP A 51 -1.18 9.76 -14.21
CA ASP A 51 -1.88 8.46 -14.23
C ASP A 51 -1.22 7.45 -13.30
N ASP A 52 -2.02 6.66 -12.59
CA ASP A 52 -1.52 5.67 -11.62
C ASP A 52 -0.63 4.60 -12.28
N GLY A 53 -0.88 4.26 -13.53
CA GLY A 53 -0.04 3.35 -14.30
C GLY A 53 1.31 3.96 -14.62
N GLU A 54 1.36 5.24 -15.01
CA GLU A 54 2.61 5.99 -15.21
C GLU A 54 3.42 6.09 -13.92
N LEU A 55 2.76 6.46 -12.80
CA LEU A 55 3.38 6.53 -11.48
C LEU A 55 3.91 5.17 -11.04
N THR A 56 3.12 4.09 -11.20
CA THR A 56 3.56 2.73 -10.85
C THR A 56 4.76 2.29 -11.68
N ASN A 57 4.73 2.52 -13.00
CA ASN A 57 5.82 2.16 -13.91
C ASN A 57 7.12 2.90 -13.58
N TYR A 58 7.03 4.13 -13.08
CA TYR A 58 8.20 4.92 -12.70
C TYR A 58 8.72 4.57 -11.29
N LEU A 59 7.82 4.41 -10.31
CA LEU A 59 8.17 4.20 -8.90
C LEU A 59 8.60 2.75 -8.61
N TRP A 60 7.92 1.77 -9.18
CA TRP A 60 8.16 0.36 -8.86
C TRP A 60 9.60 -0.11 -9.15
N PRO A 61 10.25 0.27 -10.28
CA PRO A 61 11.65 -0.05 -10.51
C PRO A 61 12.59 0.49 -9.42
N ILE A 62 12.29 1.64 -8.82
CA ILE A 62 13.10 2.20 -7.72
C ILE A 62 12.84 1.39 -6.44
N VAL A 63 11.57 1.17 -6.12
CA VAL A 63 11.14 0.45 -4.91
C VAL A 63 11.67 -0.99 -4.90
N ARG A 64 11.58 -1.72 -6.02
CA ARG A 64 12.07 -3.10 -6.11
C ARG A 64 13.58 -3.21 -5.87
N GLU A 65 14.37 -2.25 -6.35
CA GLU A 65 15.82 -2.27 -6.13
C GLU A 65 16.16 -1.90 -4.68
N MET A 66 15.42 -0.98 -4.06
CA MET A 66 15.51 -0.73 -2.61
C MET A 66 15.19 -1.98 -1.79
N ILE A 67 14.17 -2.75 -2.20
CA ILE A 67 13.80 -4.03 -1.57
C ILE A 67 14.95 -5.04 -1.68
N LYS A 68 15.54 -5.21 -2.87
CA LYS A 68 16.70 -6.10 -3.07
C LYS A 68 17.85 -5.71 -2.16
N THR A 69 18.22 -4.42 -2.13
CA THR A 69 19.29 -3.92 -1.26
C THR A 69 18.98 -4.16 0.22
N ALA A 70 17.74 -3.99 0.68
CA ALA A 70 17.36 -4.28 2.05
C ALA A 70 17.50 -5.78 2.39
N ILE A 71 17.12 -6.67 1.47
CA ILE A 71 17.29 -8.12 1.62
C ILE A 71 18.77 -8.50 1.68
N GLU A 72 19.59 -7.99 0.76
CA GLU A 72 21.04 -8.22 0.73
C GLU A 72 21.72 -7.76 2.02
N ASN A 73 21.30 -6.60 2.55
CA ASN A 73 21.78 -6.06 3.82
C ASN A 73 21.22 -6.78 5.06
N LYS A 74 20.37 -7.80 4.87
CA LYS A 74 19.69 -8.55 5.94
C LYS A 74 18.85 -7.64 6.85
N GLN A 75 18.25 -6.61 6.27
CA GLN A 75 17.40 -5.66 6.97
C GLN A 75 15.93 -6.05 6.84
N ASN A 76 15.17 -5.75 7.88
CA ASN A 76 13.72 -5.81 7.81
C ASN A 76 13.17 -4.46 7.35
N LEU A 77 12.19 -4.47 6.46
CA LEU A 77 11.56 -3.26 5.95
C LEU A 77 10.10 -3.55 5.60
N VAL A 78 9.21 -2.67 6.02
CA VAL A 78 7.85 -2.60 5.47
C VAL A 78 7.86 -1.62 4.32
N VAL A 79 7.23 -1.96 3.20
CA VAL A 79 7.00 -1.05 2.08
C VAL A 79 5.50 -0.96 1.88
N GLU A 80 4.95 0.24 2.00
CA GLU A 80 3.50 0.47 1.91
C GLU A 80 3.17 1.52 0.84
N GLY A 81 2.06 1.31 0.15
CA GLY A 81 1.55 2.27 -0.84
C GLY A 81 0.56 1.65 -1.83
N CYS A 82 -0.04 2.50 -2.67
CA CYS A 82 -0.94 2.06 -3.74
C CYS A 82 -0.20 1.61 -5.02
N TYR A 83 1.06 2.01 -5.21
CA TYR A 83 1.85 1.74 -6.43
C TYR A 83 2.65 0.43 -6.38
N ILE A 84 2.19 -0.56 -5.62
CA ILE A 84 2.75 -1.92 -5.64
C ILE A 84 1.97 -2.71 -6.69
N PRO A 85 2.61 -3.15 -7.80
CA PRO A 85 1.92 -3.88 -8.85
C PRO A 85 1.45 -5.25 -8.36
N PHE A 86 0.31 -5.72 -8.85
CA PHE A 86 -0.25 -7.03 -8.46
C PHE A 86 0.55 -8.22 -8.97
N ASP A 87 1.43 -8.00 -9.94
CA ASP A 87 2.39 -8.97 -10.46
C ASP A 87 3.81 -8.69 -9.96
N TRP A 88 3.96 -8.06 -8.79
CA TRP A 88 5.24 -7.73 -8.17
C TRP A 88 6.21 -8.92 -8.12
N GLU A 89 5.71 -10.15 -7.97
CA GLU A 89 6.51 -11.38 -7.94
C GLU A 89 7.37 -11.55 -9.19
N ASN A 90 6.90 -11.08 -10.36
CA ASN A 90 7.65 -11.13 -11.62
C ASN A 90 8.92 -10.26 -11.61
N SER A 91 9.08 -9.40 -10.60
CA SER A 91 10.22 -8.49 -10.46
C SER A 91 11.40 -9.07 -9.67
N PHE A 92 11.25 -10.29 -9.15
CA PHE A 92 12.19 -10.89 -8.21
C PHE A 92 12.53 -12.34 -8.58
N GLU A 93 13.80 -12.71 -8.35
CA GLU A 93 14.24 -14.10 -8.38
C GLU A 93 13.72 -14.87 -7.15
N LYS A 94 13.73 -16.21 -7.25
CA LYS A 94 13.15 -17.10 -6.23
C LYS A 94 13.70 -16.85 -4.83
N GLU A 95 14.99 -16.57 -4.72
CA GLU A 95 15.68 -16.33 -3.46
C GLU A 95 15.17 -15.07 -2.74
N TYR A 96 14.77 -14.04 -3.51
CA TYR A 96 14.15 -12.83 -2.95
C TYR A 96 12.69 -13.06 -2.56
N LEU A 97 11.94 -13.83 -3.35
CA LEU A 97 10.53 -14.14 -3.06
C LEU A 97 10.35 -14.80 -1.69
N GLU A 98 11.27 -15.67 -1.28
CA GLU A 98 11.25 -16.32 0.05
C GLU A 98 11.44 -15.32 1.21
N GLN A 99 11.91 -14.10 0.93
CA GLN A 99 12.16 -13.03 1.89
C GLN A 99 11.10 -11.92 1.83
N ILE A 100 10.07 -12.04 0.99
CA ILE A 100 9.03 -11.04 0.81
C ILE A 100 7.67 -11.62 1.17
N LYS A 101 6.94 -10.94 2.05
CA LYS A 101 5.53 -11.20 2.29
C LYS A 101 4.70 -10.07 1.73
N TYR A 102 3.55 -10.40 1.14
CA TYR A 102 2.61 -9.43 0.58
C TYR A 102 1.25 -9.56 1.23
N VAL A 103 0.57 -8.42 1.42
CA VAL A 103 -0.84 -8.36 1.74
C VAL A 103 -1.48 -7.13 1.11
N CYS A 104 -2.65 -7.31 0.49
CA CYS A 104 -3.50 -6.20 0.03
C CYS A 104 -4.67 -5.99 1.00
N LEU A 105 -4.87 -4.76 1.47
CA LEU A 105 -6.04 -4.38 2.27
C LEU A 105 -7.16 -3.92 1.33
N ILE A 106 -8.35 -4.51 1.49
CA ILE A 106 -9.52 -4.22 0.66
C ILE A 106 -10.75 -4.10 1.55
N MET A 107 -11.48 -3.01 1.43
CA MET A 107 -12.79 -2.82 2.04
C MET A 107 -13.88 -3.28 1.08
N SER A 108 -14.87 -4.04 1.56
CA SER A 108 -16.01 -4.41 0.72
C SER A 108 -16.92 -3.19 0.49
N GLU A 109 -17.69 -3.21 -0.60
CA GLU A 109 -18.71 -2.18 -0.84
C GLU A 109 -19.67 -2.04 0.34
N LYS A 110 -20.09 -3.17 0.94
CA LYS A 110 -20.95 -3.20 2.11
C LYS A 110 -20.30 -2.47 3.29
N TYR A 111 -19.03 -2.75 3.57
CA TYR A 111 -18.29 -2.08 4.63
C TYR A 111 -18.22 -0.58 4.39
N ILE A 112 -17.82 -0.17 3.18
CA ILE A 112 -17.69 1.25 2.82
C ILE A 112 -19.02 1.98 3.00
N ARG A 113 -20.13 1.42 2.51
CA ARG A 113 -21.46 2.05 2.64
C ARG A 113 -21.91 2.20 4.09
N ASN A 114 -21.56 1.25 4.96
CA ASN A 114 -21.97 1.28 6.36
C ASN A 114 -21.06 2.14 7.25
N HIS A 115 -19.79 2.32 6.86
CA HIS A 115 -18.75 2.94 7.69
C HIS A 115 -18.08 4.16 7.02
N PHE A 116 -18.70 4.77 6.01
CA PHE A 116 -18.06 5.84 5.24
C PHE A 116 -17.63 7.05 6.10
N GLU A 117 -18.47 7.46 7.04
CA GLU A 117 -18.15 8.55 7.98
C GLU A 117 -16.99 8.19 8.91
N ASP A 118 -16.90 6.92 9.34
CA ASP A 118 -15.78 6.43 10.13
C ASP A 118 -14.49 6.44 9.29
N ILE A 119 -14.56 5.98 8.04
CA ILE A 119 -13.42 5.98 7.09
C ILE A 119 -12.86 7.40 6.93
N LYS A 120 -13.73 8.40 6.76
CA LYS A 120 -13.34 9.81 6.73
C LYS A 120 -12.75 10.27 8.06
N GLY A 121 -13.40 9.94 9.17
CA GLY A 121 -12.93 10.29 10.52
C GLY A 121 -11.55 9.73 10.86
N PHE A 122 -11.14 8.63 10.22
CA PHE A 122 -9.84 7.98 10.43
C PHE A 122 -8.78 8.29 9.36
N GLU A 123 -9.07 9.14 8.37
CA GLU A 123 -8.12 9.41 7.27
C GLU A 123 -6.78 10.02 7.72
N SER A 124 -6.77 10.65 8.89
CA SER A 124 -5.60 11.34 9.45
C SER A 124 -5.09 10.72 10.76
N VAL A 125 -5.31 9.41 10.99
CA VAL A 125 -4.86 8.74 12.22
C VAL A 125 -3.33 8.71 12.36
N ILE A 126 -2.60 8.57 11.25
CA ILE A 126 -1.13 8.52 11.23
C ILE A 126 -0.50 9.81 10.70
N GLU A 127 -1.13 10.43 9.70
CA GLU A 127 -0.61 11.59 8.97
C GLU A 127 -1.66 12.69 8.91
N GLN A 128 -1.27 13.96 8.88
CA GLN A 128 -2.22 15.06 8.70
C GLN A 128 -2.43 15.31 7.21
N ARG A 129 -3.60 14.94 6.69
CA ARG A 129 -3.98 15.21 5.28
C ARG A 129 -4.43 16.65 5.12
N MET A 130 -3.96 17.32 4.06
CA MET A 130 -4.27 18.75 3.83
C MET A 130 -5.56 18.97 3.01
N TYR A 131 -5.89 18.03 2.13
CA TYR A 131 -7.06 18.07 1.27
C TYR A 131 -7.47 16.63 0.96
N ASP A 132 -8.67 16.24 1.35
CA ASP A 132 -9.27 14.97 0.95
C ASP A 132 -10.77 15.23 0.77
N ASP A 133 -11.22 15.33 -0.47
CA ASP A 133 -12.65 15.32 -0.79
C ASP A 133 -12.99 13.88 -1.19
N LEU A 134 -12.91 12.98 -0.20
CA LEU A 134 -13.14 11.56 -0.43
C LEU A 134 -14.59 11.35 -0.88
N ASP A 135 -14.74 10.87 -2.11
CA ASP A 135 -15.99 10.44 -2.69
C ASP A 135 -16.25 8.94 -2.40
N ILE A 136 -17.51 8.61 -2.11
CA ILE A 136 -17.89 7.25 -1.75
C ILE A 136 -17.85 6.31 -2.95
N ASP A 137 -18.25 6.78 -4.12
CA ASP A 137 -18.29 5.95 -5.33
C ASP A 137 -16.86 5.68 -5.80
N ASP A 138 -15.95 6.66 -5.74
CA ASP A 138 -14.52 6.45 -6.00
C ASP A 138 -13.93 5.41 -5.04
N CYS A 139 -14.21 5.51 -3.73
CA CYS A 139 -13.74 4.55 -2.74
C CYS A 139 -14.24 3.12 -3.04
N ILE A 140 -15.51 2.97 -3.40
CA ILE A 140 -16.10 1.67 -3.77
C ILE A 140 -15.48 1.14 -5.05
N ASN A 141 -15.35 1.97 -6.09
CA ASN A 141 -14.81 1.58 -7.39
C ASN A 141 -13.37 1.11 -7.29
N ASP A 142 -12.53 1.85 -6.56
CA ASP A 142 -11.12 1.50 -6.36
C ASP A 142 -10.98 0.17 -5.61
N ASN A 143 -11.75 -0.02 -4.53
CA ASN A 143 -11.68 -1.26 -3.74
C ASN A 143 -12.19 -2.46 -4.53
N ASN A 144 -13.29 -2.31 -5.29
CA ASN A 144 -13.81 -3.36 -6.16
C ASN A 144 -12.80 -3.72 -7.26
N ARG A 145 -12.19 -2.71 -7.90
CA ARG A 145 -11.12 -2.92 -8.89
C ARG A 145 -9.95 -3.70 -8.27
N ASN A 146 -9.48 -3.31 -7.09
CA ASN A 146 -8.42 -4.04 -6.41
C ASN A 146 -8.84 -5.48 -6.07
N LEU A 147 -10.08 -5.70 -5.63
CA LEU A 147 -10.60 -7.04 -5.35
C LEU A 147 -10.61 -7.95 -6.57
N GLU A 148 -10.99 -7.43 -7.73
CA GLU A 148 -10.94 -8.17 -8.99
C GLU A 148 -9.50 -8.52 -9.37
N ILE A 149 -8.59 -7.56 -9.26
CA ILE A 149 -7.19 -7.75 -9.67
C ILE A 149 -6.45 -8.68 -8.71
N VAL A 150 -6.60 -8.56 -7.38
CA VAL A 150 -5.95 -9.51 -6.44
C VAL A 150 -6.41 -10.94 -6.67
N LYS A 151 -7.70 -11.15 -6.99
CA LYS A 151 -8.23 -12.47 -7.34
C LYS A 151 -7.64 -12.98 -8.65
N LYS A 152 -7.55 -12.12 -9.67
CA LYS A 152 -6.96 -12.45 -10.96
C LYS A 152 -5.50 -12.89 -10.84
N TYR A 153 -4.70 -12.21 -10.02
CA TYR A 153 -3.29 -12.53 -9.79
C TYR A 153 -3.06 -13.50 -8.63
N ASN A 154 -4.12 -14.05 -8.02
CA ASN A 154 -4.07 -14.96 -6.87
C ASN A 154 -3.21 -14.43 -5.70
N GLN A 155 -3.27 -13.12 -5.45
CA GLN A 155 -2.49 -12.46 -4.41
C GLN A 155 -3.16 -12.58 -3.04
N LYS A 156 -2.37 -12.55 -1.96
CA LYS A 156 -2.91 -12.53 -0.59
C LYS A 156 -3.56 -11.18 -0.31
N TYR A 157 -4.79 -11.21 0.21
CA TYR A 157 -5.53 -10.00 0.61
C TYR A 157 -6.31 -10.23 1.90
N ILE A 158 -6.65 -9.13 2.58
CA ILE A 158 -7.56 -9.09 3.72
C ILE A 158 -8.80 -8.33 3.26
N LEU A 159 -9.95 -9.01 3.28
CA LEU A 159 -11.24 -8.39 3.01
C LEU A 159 -11.85 -7.90 4.32
N ILE A 160 -12.07 -6.60 4.40
CA ILE A 160 -12.75 -5.91 5.51
C ILE A 160 -14.22 -5.79 5.11
N ASP A 161 -15.09 -6.63 5.68
CA ASP A 161 -16.51 -6.72 5.27
C ASP A 161 -17.51 -6.22 6.31
N ASP A 162 -17.29 -6.54 7.59
CA ASP A 162 -18.17 -6.16 8.69
C ASP A 162 -17.46 -5.25 9.69
N GLU A 163 -16.31 -5.69 10.22
CA GLU A 163 -15.54 -4.93 11.21
C GLU A 163 -14.11 -4.72 10.73
N TYR A 164 -13.50 -3.60 11.13
CA TYR A 164 -12.09 -3.32 10.88
C TYR A 164 -11.20 -4.15 11.81
N ALA A 165 -10.93 -5.40 11.45
CA ALA A 165 -10.12 -6.34 12.21
C ALA A 165 -8.69 -6.50 11.64
N VAL A 166 -8.11 -5.43 11.10
CA VAL A 166 -6.74 -5.48 10.56
C VAL A 166 -5.70 -5.33 11.68
N ASP A 167 -4.95 -6.40 11.93
CA ASP A 167 -3.85 -6.45 12.90
C ASP A 167 -2.54 -6.97 12.31
N ASP A 168 -1.50 -6.91 13.12
CA ASP A 168 -0.12 -7.25 12.76
C ASP A 168 0.15 -8.76 12.65
N THR A 169 -0.76 -9.60 13.16
CA THR A 169 -0.66 -11.06 13.06
C THR A 169 -1.05 -11.59 11.68
N LEU A 170 -1.70 -10.76 10.86
CA LEU A 170 -2.23 -11.12 9.56
C LEU A 170 -1.16 -11.11 8.44
N ILE A 171 0.09 -10.72 8.73
CA ILE A 171 1.17 -10.58 7.74
C ILE A 171 2.27 -11.64 7.85
#